data_AF-A0AAX6T140-F1
#
_entry.id   AF-A0AAX6T140-F1
#
_cell.length_a   1.000
_cell.length_b   1.000
_cell.length_c   1.000
_cell.angle_alpha   90.00
_cell.angle_beta   90.00
_cell.angle_gamma   90.00
#
_symmetry.space_group_name_H-M   'P 1'
#
loop_
_entity.id
_entity.type
_entity.pdbx_description
1 polymer ?
#
loop_
_entity_poly.entity_id
_entity_poly.type
_entity_poly.pdbx_seq_one_letter_code
_entity_poly.pdbx_strand_id
1 'polypeptide(L)'
;MGNAMVMTQYIRLTPDMQSKQGALWNRVPCFLRDWELQVHFKIHGQGKKNLHGDGLAIWYTKDRMQPGPVFGNMDKFVGLGVFVDTYPNEEKQQEAQKRRYSPGVQRVFPYISVMVNNGSLSYDHERDGRPTELGGCTAIVRNLHYDTFLVIRYVKRHLTIMMDIDGKHEWRDCLEVPGVRLPRGYYFGTSSITGDLSDNHDVISLKLFELTVERTPEEEKLHRDVFMPSVDNMKLPEMTAPLQPLSGLALFLIVFFSLVFSVFAIVIGIILYNKWQEQSRKRFY
;
A
#
# COMPACT_ATOMS: atom_id res chain seq x y z
N MET A 1 -22.55 -9.19 2.47
CA MET A 1 -22.71 -8.79 1.04
C MET A 1 -21.80 -9.66 0.20
N GLY A 2 -22.13 -9.88 -1.08
CA GLY A 2 -21.32 -10.70 -1.98
C GLY A 2 -21.36 -12.18 -1.60
N ASN A 3 -20.24 -12.86 -1.74
CA ASN A 3 -20.05 -14.28 -1.41
C ASN A 3 -19.83 -14.57 0.07
N ALA A 4 -19.94 -13.55 0.95
CA ALA A 4 -19.74 -13.75 2.37
C ALA A 4 -20.80 -14.72 2.96
N MET A 5 -20.34 -15.72 3.71
CA MET A 5 -21.16 -16.75 4.34
C MET A 5 -21.03 -16.70 5.86
N VAL A 6 -22.14 -16.84 6.57
CA VAL A 6 -22.16 -16.87 8.03
C VAL A 6 -22.16 -18.33 8.48
N MET A 7 -21.14 -18.72 9.25
CA MET A 7 -21.05 -20.03 9.90
C MET A 7 -21.24 -19.88 11.41
N THR A 8 -21.38 -20.99 12.14
CA THR A 8 -21.58 -20.97 13.60
C THR A 8 -20.41 -20.34 14.36
N GLN A 9 -19.19 -20.51 13.88
CA GLN A 9 -17.95 -20.11 14.58
C GLN A 9 -17.24 -18.91 13.94
N TYR A 10 -17.58 -18.57 12.70
CA TYR A 10 -16.90 -17.52 11.94
C TYR A 10 -17.78 -17.03 10.79
N ILE A 11 -17.43 -15.87 10.24
CA ILE A 11 -17.98 -15.37 8.99
C ILE A 11 -16.89 -15.51 7.93
N ARG A 12 -17.15 -16.27 6.88
CA ARG A 12 -16.25 -16.39 5.73
C ARG A 12 -16.53 -15.28 4.74
N LEU A 13 -15.58 -14.39 4.52
CA LEU A 13 -15.69 -13.32 3.51
C LEU A 13 -15.57 -13.90 2.10
N THR A 14 -14.54 -14.69 1.86
CA THR A 14 -14.31 -15.40 0.59
C THR A 14 -13.86 -16.82 0.88
N PRO A 15 -14.33 -17.83 0.12
CA PRO A 15 -13.78 -19.17 0.16
C PRO A 15 -12.50 -19.26 -0.67
N ASP A 16 -11.73 -20.34 -0.47
CA ASP A 16 -10.61 -20.75 -1.33
C ASP A 16 -11.11 -21.21 -2.72
N MET A 17 -11.66 -20.24 -3.46
CA MET A 17 -12.13 -20.33 -4.83
C MET A 17 -11.82 -19.01 -5.52
N GLN A 18 -11.45 -19.08 -6.80
CA GLN A 18 -11.16 -17.92 -7.63
C GLN A 18 -12.40 -17.01 -7.82
N SER A 19 -12.13 -15.73 -8.06
CA SER A 19 -13.13 -14.72 -8.45
C SER A 19 -14.30 -14.61 -7.46
N LYS A 20 -13.99 -14.52 -6.16
CA LYS A 20 -14.97 -14.31 -5.09
C LYS A 20 -14.76 -12.96 -4.44
N GLN A 21 -15.85 -12.37 -4.00
CA GLN A 21 -15.83 -11.08 -3.31
C GLN A 21 -16.88 -11.09 -2.21
N GLY A 22 -16.48 -10.75 -0.99
CA GLY A 22 -17.40 -10.70 0.13
C GLY A 22 -17.05 -9.62 1.13
N ALA A 23 -18.08 -9.10 1.79
CA ALA A 23 -17.92 -8.05 2.79
C ALA A 23 -18.94 -8.16 3.92
N LEU A 24 -18.49 -7.78 5.11
CA LEU A 24 -19.26 -7.59 6.33
C LEU A 24 -19.18 -6.12 6.73
N TRP A 25 -20.32 -5.49 6.96
CA TRP A 25 -20.39 -4.07 7.33
C TRP A 25 -21.26 -3.88 8.55
N ASN A 26 -20.82 -3.01 9.47
CA ASN A 26 -21.65 -2.55 10.56
C ASN A 26 -22.82 -1.72 10.00
N ARG A 27 -24.01 -1.88 10.59
CA ARG A 27 -25.21 -1.13 10.18
C ARG A 27 -25.24 0.28 10.75
N VAL A 28 -24.67 0.45 11.95
CA VAL A 28 -24.73 1.71 12.71
C VAL A 28 -23.41 2.48 12.55
N PRO A 29 -23.44 3.79 12.28
CA PRO A 29 -22.21 4.59 12.24
C PRO A 29 -21.60 4.73 13.63
N CYS A 30 -20.28 4.75 13.70
CA CYS A 30 -19.53 4.91 14.95
C CYS A 30 -19.26 6.39 15.22
N PHE A 31 -19.66 6.88 16.39
CA PHE A 31 -19.43 8.26 16.84
C PHE A 31 -18.37 8.37 17.95
N LEU A 32 -17.71 7.26 18.28
CA LEU A 32 -16.63 7.24 19.29
C LEU A 32 -15.48 8.12 18.83
N ARG A 33 -14.91 8.89 19.76
CA ARG A 33 -13.76 9.76 19.50
C ARG A 33 -12.45 8.99 19.56
N ASP A 34 -12.34 8.15 20.58
CA ASP A 34 -11.19 7.27 20.81
C ASP A 34 -11.71 5.86 20.91
N TRP A 35 -11.10 4.98 20.12
CA TRP A 35 -11.58 3.63 20.01
C TRP A 35 -10.45 2.66 19.71
N GLU A 36 -10.70 1.41 20.07
CA GLU A 36 -9.88 0.28 19.70
C GLU A 36 -10.77 -0.79 19.07
N LEU A 37 -10.42 -1.20 17.84
CA LEU A 37 -11.05 -2.32 17.18
C LEU A 37 -10.09 -3.50 17.22
N GLN A 38 -10.49 -4.57 17.91
CA GLN A 38 -9.80 -5.86 17.91
C GLN A 38 -10.48 -6.78 16.90
N VAL A 39 -9.69 -7.28 15.95
CA VAL A 39 -10.12 -8.13 14.85
C VAL A 39 -9.49 -9.50 15.02
N HIS A 40 -10.30 -10.51 15.27
CA HIS A 40 -9.88 -11.91 15.23
C HIS A 40 -10.24 -12.47 13.85
N PHE A 41 -9.23 -12.78 13.05
CA PHE A 41 -9.39 -13.28 11.69
C PHE A 41 -8.56 -14.55 11.50
N LYS A 42 -8.72 -15.21 10.35
CA LYS A 42 -7.86 -16.31 9.91
C LYS A 42 -7.78 -16.32 8.39
N ILE A 43 -6.57 -16.43 7.85
CA ILE A 43 -6.33 -16.62 6.41
C ILE A 43 -5.73 -18.00 6.21
N HIS A 44 -6.38 -18.84 5.41
CA HIS A 44 -5.91 -20.22 5.18
C HIS A 44 -6.40 -20.78 3.86
N GLY A 45 -5.63 -21.68 3.27
CA GLY A 45 -5.98 -22.29 1.98
C GLY A 45 -5.00 -23.37 1.54
N GLN A 46 -5.38 -24.08 0.48
CA GLN A 46 -4.64 -25.25 -0.03
C GLN A 46 -3.52 -24.87 -1.00
N GLY A 47 -3.51 -23.62 -1.47
CA GLY A 47 -2.48 -23.08 -2.36
C GLY A 47 -1.06 -23.32 -1.79
N LYS A 48 -0.23 -24.03 -2.56
CA LYS A 48 1.18 -24.31 -2.20
C LYS A 48 2.05 -23.09 -2.46
N LYS A 49 3.03 -22.86 -1.57
CA LYS A 49 4.00 -21.74 -1.66
C LYS A 49 3.26 -20.39 -1.81
N ASN A 50 3.52 -19.64 -2.87
CA ASN A 50 3.06 -18.27 -3.11
C ASN A 50 1.86 -18.20 -4.09
N LEU A 51 1.16 -19.31 -4.32
CA LEU A 51 -0.04 -19.36 -5.16
C LEU A 51 -1.28 -19.19 -4.29
N HIS A 52 -1.43 -18.01 -3.69
CA HIS A 52 -2.54 -17.62 -2.83
C HIS A 52 -2.76 -16.11 -2.90
N GLY A 53 -3.97 -15.66 -2.60
CA GLY A 53 -4.33 -14.24 -2.68
C GLY A 53 -5.82 -13.96 -2.49
N ASP A 54 -6.25 -12.71 -2.42
CA ASP A 54 -5.37 -11.51 -2.42
C ASP A 54 -5.17 -10.98 -0.99
N GLY A 55 -6.11 -11.27 -0.08
CA GLY A 55 -6.03 -10.88 1.32
C GLY A 55 -7.37 -10.34 1.82
N LEU A 56 -7.33 -9.57 2.89
CA LEU A 56 -8.52 -8.90 3.44
C LEU A 56 -8.22 -7.46 3.83
N ALA A 57 -9.27 -6.66 3.92
CA ALA A 57 -9.22 -5.28 4.38
C ALA A 57 -10.16 -5.06 5.55
N ILE A 58 -9.77 -4.15 6.43
CA ILE A 58 -10.59 -3.61 7.52
C ILE A 58 -10.79 -2.12 7.26
N TRP A 59 -12.03 -1.68 7.42
CA TRP A 59 -12.50 -0.38 6.98
C TRP A 59 -13.06 0.43 8.14
N TYR A 60 -12.82 1.73 8.09
CA TYR A 60 -13.61 2.75 8.78
C TYR A 60 -13.91 3.86 7.77
N THR A 61 -15.06 3.77 7.10
CA THR A 61 -15.37 4.57 5.90
C THR A 61 -16.76 5.20 5.93
N LYS A 62 -16.91 6.30 5.17
CA LYS A 62 -18.18 7.01 5.01
C LYS A 62 -19.26 6.14 4.38
N ASP A 63 -18.92 5.54 3.24
CA ASP A 63 -19.79 4.65 2.49
C ASP A 63 -19.59 3.20 2.97
N ARG A 64 -20.65 2.39 2.86
CA ARG A 64 -20.65 0.96 3.21
C ARG A 64 -21.36 0.16 2.13
N MET A 65 -21.05 -1.13 2.03
CA MET A 65 -21.70 -2.05 1.09
C MET A 65 -21.57 -1.64 -0.38
N GLN A 66 -20.45 -1.02 -0.76
CA GLN A 66 -20.13 -0.70 -2.15
C GLN A 66 -19.04 -1.69 -2.63
N PRO A 67 -19.33 -2.54 -3.63
CA PRO A 67 -18.33 -3.49 -4.11
C PRO A 67 -17.29 -2.76 -4.96
N GLY A 68 -16.07 -3.29 -5.02
CA GLY A 68 -15.06 -2.80 -5.95
C GLY A 68 -13.74 -3.58 -5.86
N PRO A 69 -12.70 -3.08 -6.55
CA PRO A 69 -11.46 -3.81 -6.74
C PRO A 69 -10.55 -3.82 -5.51
N VAL A 70 -10.79 -2.96 -4.51
CA VAL A 70 -9.89 -2.80 -3.37
C VAL A 70 -10.28 -3.78 -2.27
N PHE A 71 -9.72 -4.99 -2.30
CA PHE A 71 -10.05 -6.08 -1.38
C PHE A 71 -11.56 -6.31 -1.26
N GLY A 72 -12.30 -6.11 -2.35
CA GLY A 72 -13.75 -6.27 -2.40
C GLY A 72 -14.57 -5.05 -1.98
N ASN A 73 -13.96 -3.89 -1.74
CA ASN A 73 -14.63 -2.61 -1.50
C ASN A 73 -14.40 -1.63 -2.67
N MET A 74 -15.22 -0.58 -2.75
CA MET A 74 -15.07 0.48 -3.74
C MET A 74 -13.68 1.14 -3.68
N ASP A 75 -13.13 1.47 -4.85
CA ASP A 75 -11.97 2.36 -4.95
C ASP A 75 -12.37 3.80 -4.60
N LYS A 76 -11.39 4.67 -4.31
CA LYS A 76 -11.61 6.07 -3.91
C LYS A 76 -12.54 6.19 -2.71
N PHE A 77 -12.38 5.29 -1.75
CA PHE A 77 -13.11 5.33 -0.48
C PHE A 77 -12.78 6.61 0.30
N VAL A 78 -13.71 7.02 1.18
CA VAL A 78 -13.50 8.13 2.11
C VAL A 78 -13.39 7.57 3.52
N GLY A 79 -12.18 7.51 4.07
CA GLY A 79 -11.93 7.01 5.42
C GLY A 79 -10.56 6.36 5.58
N LEU A 80 -10.52 5.33 6.42
CA LEU A 80 -9.35 4.51 6.72
C LEU A 80 -9.54 3.10 6.14
N GLY A 81 -8.51 2.61 5.47
CA GLY A 81 -8.34 1.20 5.08
C GLY A 81 -7.08 0.63 5.72
N VAL A 82 -7.21 -0.54 6.34
CA VAL A 82 -6.09 -1.36 6.82
C VAL A 82 -6.11 -2.65 6.04
N PHE A 83 -5.05 -2.90 5.27
CA PHE A 83 -4.95 -4.02 4.34
C PHE A 83 -4.05 -5.09 4.91
N VAL A 84 -4.50 -6.33 4.89
CA VAL A 84 -3.69 -7.51 5.15
C VAL A 84 -3.50 -8.21 3.80
N ASP A 85 -2.45 -7.80 3.10
CA ASP A 85 -2.15 -8.24 1.74
C ASP A 85 -1.28 -9.49 1.78
N THR A 86 -1.67 -10.51 1.02
CA THR A 86 -1.00 -11.82 1.04
C THR A 86 -0.21 -12.10 -0.23
N TYR A 87 -0.38 -11.30 -1.28
CA TYR A 87 0.21 -11.58 -2.58
C TYR A 87 1.02 -10.39 -3.11
N PRO A 88 2.34 -10.55 -3.36
CA PRO A 88 3.21 -9.45 -3.77
C PRO A 88 3.06 -9.13 -5.26
N ASN A 89 2.11 -8.30 -5.66
CA ASN A 89 1.88 -7.98 -7.07
C ASN A 89 3.09 -7.29 -7.69
N GLU A 90 3.66 -6.28 -7.02
CA GLU A 90 4.74 -5.48 -7.59
C GLU A 90 6.02 -6.30 -7.77
N GLU A 91 6.44 -7.02 -6.72
CA GLU A 91 7.65 -7.84 -6.78
C GLU A 91 7.52 -8.94 -7.84
N LYS A 92 6.34 -9.55 -8.00
CA LYS A 92 6.10 -10.55 -9.04
C LYS A 92 6.17 -9.98 -10.45
N GLN A 93 5.64 -8.77 -10.65
CA GLN A 93 5.76 -8.08 -11.93
C GLN A 93 7.21 -7.70 -12.26
N GLN A 94 7.97 -7.22 -11.28
CA GLN A 94 9.39 -6.88 -11.46
C GLN A 94 10.23 -8.13 -11.80
N GLU A 95 10.00 -9.25 -11.10
CA GLU A 95 10.61 -10.56 -11.39
C GLU A 95 10.32 -11.00 -12.84
N ALA A 96 9.06 -10.93 -13.27
CA ALA A 96 8.64 -11.34 -14.62
C ALA A 96 9.27 -10.47 -15.73
N GLN A 97 9.43 -9.17 -15.49
CA GLN A 97 10.00 -8.23 -16.47
C GLN A 97 11.53 -8.31 -16.58
N LYS A 98 12.22 -9.16 -15.80
CA LYS A 98 13.70 -9.29 -15.76
C LYS A 98 14.43 -7.94 -15.59
N ARG A 99 13.76 -6.91 -15.09
CA ARG A 99 14.40 -5.61 -14.84
C ARG A 99 15.42 -5.83 -13.71
N ARG A 100 16.66 -5.33 -13.90
CA ARG A 100 17.67 -5.39 -12.84
C ARG A 100 17.07 -4.71 -11.61
N TYR A 101 16.95 -5.51 -10.56
CA TYR A 101 16.69 -5.16 -9.18
C TYR A 101 17.06 -3.69 -8.89
N SER A 102 16.07 -2.82 -8.79
CA SER A 102 16.28 -1.52 -8.16
C SER A 102 16.25 -1.77 -6.65
N PRO A 103 17.26 -1.33 -5.88
CA PRO A 103 17.26 -1.46 -4.43
C PRO A 103 16.28 -0.44 -3.82
N GLY A 104 14.99 -0.59 -4.14
CA GLY A 104 13.92 -0.12 -3.26
C GLY A 104 13.82 -1.08 -2.08
N VAL A 105 13.25 -0.62 -0.96
CA VAL A 105 12.94 -1.50 0.17
C VAL A 105 11.91 -2.53 -0.32
N GLN A 106 12.38 -3.74 -0.60
CA GLN A 106 11.51 -4.86 -1.00
C GLN A 106 10.65 -5.24 0.19
N ARG A 107 9.34 -5.39 -0.02
CA ARG A 107 8.45 -5.86 1.04
C ARG A 107 8.45 -7.36 1.10
N VAL A 108 8.32 -7.89 2.31
CA VAL A 108 8.12 -9.32 2.55
C VAL A 108 6.65 -9.52 2.87
N PHE A 109 5.99 -10.36 2.07
CA PHE A 109 4.56 -10.67 2.18
C PHE A 109 4.33 -11.97 2.96
N PRO A 110 3.18 -12.10 3.66
CA PRO A 110 2.09 -11.12 3.76
C PRO A 110 2.46 -9.82 4.48
N TYR A 111 1.85 -8.72 4.06
CA TYR A 111 2.19 -7.36 4.49
C TYR A 111 0.93 -6.60 4.93
N ILE A 112 1.02 -5.99 6.10
CA ILE A 112 -0.04 -5.12 6.61
C ILE A 112 0.30 -3.69 6.22
N SER A 113 -0.60 -3.00 5.53
CA SER A 113 -0.43 -1.59 5.16
C SER A 113 -1.66 -0.77 5.51
N VAL A 114 -1.48 0.54 5.62
CA VAL A 114 -2.56 1.47 5.99
C VAL A 114 -2.66 2.59 4.98
N MET A 115 -3.90 2.95 4.62
CA MET A 115 -4.21 4.09 3.75
C MET A 115 -5.34 4.92 4.35
N VAL A 116 -5.15 6.23 4.39
CA VAL A 116 -6.22 7.19 4.66
C VAL A 116 -6.54 7.90 3.36
N ASN A 117 -7.82 7.97 3.02
CA ASN A 117 -8.28 8.50 1.76
C ASN A 117 -9.46 9.45 1.97
N ASN A 118 -9.47 10.55 1.23
CA ASN A 118 -10.54 11.53 1.24
C ASN A 118 -11.47 11.43 0.02
N GLY A 119 -11.26 10.40 -0.82
CA GLY A 119 -11.99 10.14 -2.06
C GLY A 119 -11.26 10.55 -3.34
N SER A 120 -10.07 11.14 -3.24
CA SER A 120 -9.28 11.54 -4.42
C SER A 120 -8.26 10.48 -4.86
N LEU A 121 -7.77 9.67 -3.93
CA LEU A 121 -6.70 8.70 -4.18
C LEU A 121 -7.28 7.36 -4.65
N SER A 122 -6.62 6.72 -5.61
CA SER A 122 -6.94 5.36 -6.04
C SER A 122 -5.95 4.39 -5.39
N TYR A 123 -6.44 3.21 -4.98
CA TYR A 123 -5.56 2.14 -4.52
C TYR A 123 -4.96 1.42 -5.73
N ASP A 124 -3.65 1.52 -5.89
CA ASP A 124 -2.90 0.87 -6.97
C ASP A 124 -2.65 -0.60 -6.63
N HIS A 125 -3.54 -1.48 -7.09
CA HIS A 125 -3.44 -2.92 -6.82
C HIS A 125 -2.20 -3.56 -7.46
N GLU A 126 -1.74 -3.08 -8.62
CA GLU A 126 -0.54 -3.61 -9.28
C GLU A 126 0.75 -3.33 -8.48
N ARG A 127 0.72 -2.31 -7.63
CA ARG A 127 1.82 -1.92 -6.75
C ARG A 127 1.51 -2.08 -5.27
N ASP A 128 0.56 -2.95 -4.92
CA ASP A 128 0.20 -3.28 -3.53
C ASP A 128 -0.07 -2.03 -2.67
N GLY A 129 -0.69 -0.99 -3.27
CA GLY A 129 -0.99 0.29 -2.63
C GLY A 129 0.21 1.17 -2.26
N ARG A 130 1.43 0.81 -2.68
CA ARG A 130 2.69 1.51 -2.32
C ARG A 130 2.67 3.03 -2.50
N PRO A 131 2.12 3.61 -3.56
CA PRO A 131 2.15 5.07 -3.75
C PRO A 131 1.34 5.86 -2.72
N THR A 132 0.37 5.22 -2.06
CA THR A 132 -0.60 5.87 -1.18
C THR A 132 -0.60 5.31 0.24
N GLU A 133 0.34 4.43 0.56
CA GLU A 133 0.47 3.90 1.91
C GLU A 133 1.01 4.96 2.88
N LEU A 134 0.59 4.87 4.13
CA LEU A 134 1.17 5.63 5.24
C LEU A 134 2.32 4.88 5.91
N GLY A 135 2.40 3.58 5.68
CA GLY A 135 3.35 2.66 6.27
C GLY A 135 2.73 1.29 6.50
N GLY A 136 3.53 0.38 7.02
CA GLY A 136 3.13 -1.00 7.22
C GLY A 136 4.23 -1.88 7.79
N CYS A 137 3.93 -3.16 7.95
CA CYS A 137 4.87 -4.16 8.46
C CYS A 137 4.60 -5.54 7.86
N THR A 138 5.63 -6.40 7.86
CA THR A 138 5.46 -7.81 7.51
C THR A 138 4.75 -8.59 8.62
N ALA A 139 3.76 -9.41 8.23
CA ALA A 139 2.96 -10.23 9.13
C ALA A 139 2.65 -11.60 8.49
N ILE A 140 3.33 -12.66 8.92
CA ILE A 140 3.16 -14.01 8.35
C ILE A 140 1.89 -14.67 8.89
N VAL A 141 0.74 -14.18 8.44
CA VAL A 141 -0.60 -14.51 9.00
C VAL A 141 -1.27 -15.76 8.39
N ARG A 142 -0.74 -16.26 7.27
CA ARG A 142 -1.39 -17.32 6.48
C ARG A 142 -1.10 -18.71 7.05
N ASN A 143 -2.13 -19.56 7.12
CA ASN A 143 -2.02 -20.96 7.54
C ASN A 143 -1.41 -21.17 8.94
N LEU A 144 -1.61 -20.19 9.84
CA LEU A 144 -1.18 -20.33 11.23
C LEU A 144 -2.07 -21.28 12.02
N HIS A 145 -1.42 -22.06 12.89
CA HIS A 145 -2.10 -22.95 13.83
C HIS A 145 -2.71 -22.19 15.02
N TYR A 146 -2.14 -21.04 15.36
CA TYR A 146 -2.60 -20.16 16.42
C TYR A 146 -3.68 -19.20 15.92
N ASP A 147 -4.36 -18.55 16.87
CA ASP A 147 -5.30 -17.47 16.58
C ASP A 147 -4.55 -16.20 16.14
N THR A 148 -5.10 -15.49 15.16
CA THR A 148 -4.50 -14.25 14.64
C THR A 148 -5.36 -13.04 14.95
N PHE A 149 -4.75 -12.07 15.62
CA PHE A 149 -5.40 -10.85 16.05
C PHE A 149 -4.72 -9.62 15.46
N LEU A 150 -5.54 -8.65 15.06
CA LEU A 150 -5.13 -7.32 14.67
C LEU A 150 -5.85 -6.30 15.56
N VAL A 151 -5.11 -5.33 16.08
CA VAL A 151 -5.67 -4.24 16.88
C VAL A 151 -5.43 -2.94 16.13
N ILE A 152 -6.52 -2.22 15.89
CA ILE A 152 -6.52 -0.90 15.27
C ILE A 152 -6.98 0.08 16.34
N ARG A 153 -6.05 0.89 16.85
CA ARG A 153 -6.31 1.87 17.91
C ARG A 153 -6.23 3.27 17.33
N TYR A 154 -7.27 4.06 17.54
CA TYR A 154 -7.31 5.48 17.21
C TYR A 154 -7.58 6.30 18.45
N VAL A 155 -6.56 7.03 18.92
CA VAL A 155 -6.62 7.84 20.15
C VAL A 155 -5.97 9.18 19.89
N LYS A 156 -6.59 10.30 20.27
CA LYS A 156 -5.99 11.64 20.14
C LYS A 156 -5.31 11.92 18.76
N ARG A 157 -5.98 11.57 17.64
CA ARG A 157 -5.44 11.69 16.26
C ARG A 157 -4.19 10.87 15.97
N HIS A 158 -4.04 9.78 16.70
CA HIS A 158 -2.91 8.88 16.62
C HIS A 158 -3.41 7.48 16.30
N LEU A 159 -2.94 6.93 15.18
CA LEU A 159 -3.32 5.61 14.72
C LEU A 159 -2.21 4.62 15.03
N THR A 160 -2.53 3.58 15.78
CA THR A 160 -1.60 2.51 16.13
C THR A 160 -2.18 1.18 15.65
N ILE A 161 -1.35 0.40 14.96
CA ILE A 161 -1.66 -0.96 14.51
C ILE A 161 -0.75 -1.93 15.27
N MET A 162 -1.36 -2.90 15.93
CA MET A 162 -0.66 -3.97 16.65
C MET A 162 -1.22 -5.32 16.22
N MET A 163 -0.45 -6.39 16.39
CA MET A 163 -0.89 -7.74 16.06
C MET A 163 -0.42 -8.77 17.07
N ASP A 164 -1.15 -9.88 17.18
CA ASP A 164 -0.69 -11.12 17.80
C ASP A 164 -0.88 -12.23 16.77
N ILE A 165 0.24 -12.76 16.27
CA ILE A 165 0.29 -13.81 15.26
C ILE A 165 1.21 -14.97 15.68
N ASP A 166 1.86 -14.85 16.83
CA ASP A 166 2.80 -15.84 17.35
C ASP A 166 2.14 -16.76 18.39
N GLY A 167 0.87 -16.52 18.73
CA GLY A 167 0.13 -17.28 19.75
C GLY A 167 0.64 -17.02 21.16
N LYS A 168 1.29 -15.88 21.38
CA LYS A 168 1.89 -15.52 22.69
C LYS A 168 0.95 -14.71 23.56
N HIS A 169 -0.20 -14.26 23.04
CA HIS A 169 -1.09 -13.33 23.72
C HIS A 169 -0.40 -12.01 24.08
N GLU A 170 0.58 -11.61 23.27
CA GLU A 170 1.35 -10.37 23.41
C GLU A 170 1.20 -9.54 22.12
N TRP A 171 0.89 -8.25 22.29
CA TRP A 171 0.76 -7.33 21.16
C TRP A 171 2.14 -6.91 20.67
N ARG A 172 2.40 -7.16 19.38
CA ARG A 172 3.57 -6.65 18.65
C ARG A 172 3.16 -5.43 17.83
N ASP A 173 3.92 -4.34 17.96
CA ASP A 173 3.71 -3.13 17.17
C ASP A 173 3.98 -3.38 15.68
N CYS A 174 3.11 -2.86 14.83
CA CYS A 174 3.23 -2.90 13.38
C CYS A 174 3.50 -1.52 12.80
N LEU A 175 2.65 -0.55 13.14
CA LEU A 175 2.69 0.80 12.59
C LEU A 175 2.12 1.80 13.58
N GLU A 176 2.72 2.97 13.64
CA GLU A 176 2.26 4.11 14.43
C GLU A 176 2.30 5.37 13.56
N VAL A 177 1.15 6.04 13.42
CA VAL A 177 1.00 7.23 12.58
C VAL A 177 0.34 8.36 13.37
N PRO A 178 1.09 9.41 13.74
CA PRO A 178 0.51 10.61 14.34
C PRO A 178 -0.19 11.49 13.28
N GLY A 179 -1.03 12.41 13.75
CA GLY A 179 -1.65 13.41 12.87
C GLY A 179 -2.74 12.87 11.95
N VAL A 180 -3.25 11.67 12.21
CA VAL A 180 -4.36 11.07 11.46
C VAL A 180 -5.67 11.71 11.91
N ARG A 181 -6.40 12.31 10.98
CA ARG A 181 -7.70 12.95 11.23
C ARG A 181 -8.78 12.10 10.58
N LEU A 182 -9.66 11.51 11.39
CA LEU A 182 -10.78 10.70 10.91
C LEU A 182 -12.11 11.34 11.36
N PRO A 183 -13.07 11.55 10.45
CA PRO A 183 -14.42 11.98 10.81
C PRO A 183 -15.13 10.96 11.70
N ARG A 184 -16.04 11.46 12.53
CA ARG A 184 -17.02 10.64 13.25
C ARG A 184 -18.19 10.29 12.32
N GLY A 185 -18.94 9.26 12.67
CA GLY A 185 -20.15 8.86 11.96
C GLY A 185 -19.88 7.97 10.75
N TYR A 186 -18.70 7.35 10.66
CA TYR A 186 -18.35 6.40 9.61
C TYR A 186 -18.64 4.96 10.07
N TYR A 187 -18.55 4.01 9.15
CA TYR A 187 -18.91 2.61 9.37
C TYR A 187 -17.67 1.74 9.44
N PHE A 188 -17.66 0.84 10.42
CA PHE A 188 -16.72 -0.28 10.40
C PHE A 188 -17.16 -1.34 9.40
N GLY A 189 -16.19 -1.91 8.70
CA GLY A 189 -16.42 -3.03 7.81
C GLY A 189 -15.17 -3.85 7.61
N THR A 190 -15.34 -5.00 6.98
CA THR A 190 -14.24 -5.84 6.50
C THR A 190 -14.66 -6.53 5.22
N SER A 191 -13.73 -6.65 4.28
CA SER A 191 -13.98 -7.26 2.99
C SER A 191 -12.78 -8.05 2.51
N SER A 192 -13.01 -8.96 1.58
CA SER A 192 -11.97 -9.71 0.89
C SER A 192 -12.38 -9.95 -0.56
N ILE A 193 -11.37 -10.14 -1.41
CA ILE A 193 -11.51 -10.56 -2.80
C ILE A 193 -10.48 -11.65 -3.12
N THR A 194 -10.83 -12.54 -4.02
CA THR A 194 -9.92 -13.53 -4.61
C THR A 194 -9.92 -13.34 -6.13
N GLY A 195 -8.73 -13.23 -6.72
CA GLY A 195 -8.52 -13.14 -8.17
C GLY A 195 -8.31 -14.52 -8.81
N ASP A 196 -7.22 -14.64 -9.55
CA ASP A 196 -6.71 -15.92 -10.09
C ASP A 196 -6.13 -16.83 -9.00
N LEU A 197 -5.76 -16.24 -7.87
CA LEU A 197 -5.36 -16.95 -6.66
C LEU A 197 -6.48 -16.83 -5.61
N SER A 198 -6.47 -17.74 -4.65
CA SER A 198 -7.49 -17.79 -3.61
C SER A 198 -6.94 -18.22 -2.27
N ASP A 199 -7.68 -17.85 -1.23
CA ASP A 199 -7.58 -18.33 0.14
C ASP A 199 -8.96 -18.20 0.78
N ASN A 200 -9.19 -18.93 1.87
CA ASN A 200 -10.28 -18.64 2.78
C ASN A 200 -9.91 -17.42 3.64
N HIS A 201 -10.83 -16.46 3.70
CA HIS A 201 -10.69 -15.28 4.54
C HIS A 201 -11.82 -15.26 5.57
N ASP A 202 -11.52 -15.70 6.78
CA ASP A 202 -12.49 -15.88 7.85
C ASP A 202 -12.34 -14.77 8.92
N VAL A 203 -13.46 -14.25 9.39
CA VAL A 203 -13.56 -13.29 10.50
C VAL A 203 -14.30 -13.97 11.64
N ILE A 204 -13.60 -14.20 12.74
CA ILE A 204 -14.14 -14.89 13.92
C ILE A 204 -14.84 -13.88 14.82
N SER A 205 -14.21 -12.73 15.07
CA SER A 205 -14.83 -11.68 15.89
C SER A 205 -14.30 -10.28 15.57
N LEU A 206 -15.17 -9.29 15.78
CA LEU A 206 -14.87 -7.86 15.71
C LEU A 206 -15.33 -7.25 17.04
N LYS A 207 -14.40 -6.76 17.85
CA LYS A 207 -14.70 -6.17 19.17
C LYS A 207 -14.28 -4.71 19.17
N LEU A 208 -15.23 -3.81 19.35
CA LEU A 208 -15.00 -2.38 19.43
C LEU A 208 -15.05 -1.94 20.89
N PHE A 209 -14.01 -1.24 21.34
CA PHE A 209 -13.91 -0.67 22.67
C PHE A 209 -13.86 0.85 22.57
N GLU A 210 -14.61 1.53 23.43
CA GLU A 210 -14.44 2.96 23.68
C GLU A 210 -13.29 3.15 24.67
N LEU A 211 -12.40 4.10 24.39
CA LEU A 211 -11.27 4.41 25.25
C LEU A 211 -11.52 5.74 25.95
N THR A 212 -11.59 5.73 27.28
CA THR A 212 -11.70 6.95 28.08
C THR A 212 -10.34 7.62 28.16
N VAL A 213 -10.23 8.82 27.57
CA VAL A 213 -8.98 9.56 27.48
C VAL A 213 -9.17 10.99 27.97
N GLU A 214 -8.42 11.36 29.00
CA GLU A 214 -8.40 12.72 29.52
C GLU A 214 -7.78 13.70 28.51
N ARG A 215 -8.43 14.86 28.39
CA ARG A 215 -8.03 15.92 27.47
C ARG A 215 -8.02 17.26 28.16
N THR A 216 -7.06 18.10 27.78
CA THR A 216 -7.11 19.51 28.17
C THR A 216 -8.16 20.26 27.33
N PRO A 217 -8.67 21.41 27.81
CA PRO A 217 -9.59 22.24 27.04
C PRO A 217 -9.04 22.67 25.66
N GLU A 218 -7.73 22.82 25.55
CA GLU A 218 -7.03 23.17 24.30
C GLU A 218 -7.06 21.99 23.31
N GLU A 219 -6.75 20.79 23.76
CA GLU A 219 -6.84 19.57 22.95
C GLU A 219 -8.28 19.34 22.48
N GLU A 220 -9.26 19.63 23.33
CA GLU A 220 -10.68 19.49 22.98
C GLU A 220 -11.13 20.47 21.90
N LYS A 221 -10.61 21.70 21.91
CA LYS A 221 -10.81 22.66 20.82
C LYS A 221 -10.08 22.24 19.54
N LEU A 222 -8.84 21.77 19.64
CA LEU A 222 -8.03 21.36 18.50
C LEU A 222 -8.64 20.14 17.79
N HIS A 223 -9.17 19.19 18.57
CA HIS A 223 -9.79 17.95 18.08
C HIS A 223 -11.29 18.08 17.81
N ARG A 224 -11.77 19.33 17.63
CA ARG A 224 -13.12 19.60 17.14
C ARG A 224 -13.28 19.10 15.70
N ASP A 225 -14.54 18.89 15.34
CA ASP A 225 -15.09 18.37 14.08
C ASP A 225 -14.11 18.22 12.91
N VAL A 226 -13.85 16.96 12.56
CA VAL A 226 -13.14 16.56 11.35
C VAL A 226 -14.19 16.18 10.32
N PHE A 227 -14.24 16.91 9.19
CA PHE A 227 -15.20 16.65 8.11
C PHE A 227 -14.65 15.76 7.00
N MET A 228 -13.33 15.82 6.78
CA MET A 228 -12.65 15.02 5.76
C MET A 228 -11.46 14.27 6.37
N PRO A 229 -11.24 13.00 5.97
CA PRO A 229 -10.05 12.26 6.36
C PRO A 229 -8.79 12.93 5.82
N SER A 230 -7.76 13.05 6.66
CA SER A 230 -6.45 13.54 6.24
C SER A 230 -5.36 13.05 7.19
N VAL A 231 -4.11 13.13 6.75
CA VAL A 231 -2.94 12.89 7.61
C VAL A 231 -2.03 14.10 7.51
N ASP A 232 -1.64 14.64 8.66
CA ASP A 232 -0.75 15.79 8.72
C ASP A 232 0.62 15.41 8.13
N ASN A 233 1.19 16.28 7.28
CA ASN A 233 2.47 16.08 6.59
C ASN A 233 2.54 14.84 5.64
N MET A 234 1.41 14.34 5.14
CA MET A 234 1.41 13.27 4.15
C MET A 234 2.11 13.73 2.86
N LYS A 235 3.18 13.03 2.46
CA LYS A 235 3.79 13.21 1.14
C LYS A 235 2.88 12.53 0.12
N LEU A 236 2.07 13.31 -0.58
CA LEU A 236 1.31 12.79 -1.71
C LEU A 236 2.28 12.35 -2.82
N PRO A 237 2.00 11.26 -3.54
CA PRO A 237 2.80 10.90 -4.70
C PRO A 237 2.82 12.10 -5.65
N GLU A 238 4.02 12.60 -5.96
CA GLU A 238 4.21 13.61 -6.99
C GLU A 238 3.54 13.08 -8.26
N MET A 239 2.45 13.73 -8.68
CA MET A 239 2.01 13.60 -10.07
C MET A 239 3.24 13.95 -10.89
N THR A 240 3.82 12.96 -11.57
CA THR A 240 4.95 13.16 -12.47
C THR A 240 4.50 14.20 -13.48
N ALA A 241 4.86 15.47 -13.22
CA ALA A 241 4.66 16.51 -14.19
C ALA A 241 5.36 16.03 -15.47
N PRO A 242 4.70 16.10 -16.65
CA PRO A 242 5.38 15.75 -17.88
C PRO A 242 6.70 16.52 -17.90
N LEU A 243 7.80 15.79 -18.14
CA LEU A 243 9.15 16.36 -18.28
C LEU A 243 9.03 17.67 -19.05
N GLN A 244 9.33 18.79 -18.39
CA GLN A 244 9.23 20.09 -19.05
C GLN A 244 10.03 20.00 -20.35
N PRO A 245 9.44 20.33 -21.51
CA PRO A 245 10.17 20.30 -22.76
C PRO A 245 11.41 21.18 -22.59
N LEU A 246 12.60 20.63 -22.87
CA LEU A 246 13.84 21.42 -22.79
C LEU A 246 13.62 22.70 -23.57
N SER A 247 13.93 23.84 -22.95
CA SER A 247 13.89 25.14 -23.62
C SER A 247 14.64 25.03 -24.95
N GLY A 248 14.09 25.60 -26.03
CA GLY A 248 14.68 25.49 -27.38
C GLY A 248 16.15 25.91 -27.43
N LEU A 249 16.57 26.80 -26.53
CA LEU A 249 17.97 27.19 -26.34
C LEU A 249 18.85 26.03 -25.82
N ALA A 250 18.36 25.26 -24.85
CA ALA A 250 19.09 24.12 -24.29
C ALA A 250 19.24 23.01 -25.33
N LEU A 251 18.20 22.74 -26.12
CA LEU A 251 18.25 21.77 -27.21
C LEU A 251 19.25 22.20 -28.30
N PHE A 252 19.24 23.50 -28.66
CA PHE A 252 20.21 24.08 -29.60
C PHE A 252 21.65 23.95 -29.09
N LEU A 253 21.92 24.27 -27.83
CA LEU A 253 23.26 24.18 -27.25
C LEU A 253 23.77 22.74 -27.23
N ILE A 254 22.94 21.77 -26.85
CA ILE A 254 23.32 20.35 -26.84
C ILE A 254 23.72 19.89 -28.24
N VAL A 255 22.89 20.19 -29.24
CA VAL A 255 23.18 19.83 -30.64
C VAL A 255 24.44 20.54 -31.13
N PHE A 256 24.58 21.85 -30.86
CA PHE A 256 25.74 22.64 -31.27
C PHE A 256 27.05 22.09 -30.68
N PHE A 257 27.11 21.87 -29.37
CA PHE A 257 28.33 21.35 -28.73
C PHE A 257 28.66 19.92 -29.15
N SER A 258 27.64 19.08 -29.41
CA SER A 258 27.87 17.73 -29.95
C SER A 258 28.49 17.74 -31.34
N LEU A 259 28.07 18.68 -32.19
CA LEU A 259 28.56 18.81 -33.55
C LEU A 259 29.97 19.41 -33.57
N VAL A 260 30.23 20.42 -32.74
CA VAL A 260 31.58 20.98 -32.54
C VAL A 260 32.53 19.88 -32.05
N PHE A 261 32.14 19.10 -31.04
CA PHE A 261 32.97 18.00 -30.52
C PHE A 261 33.27 16.95 -31.60
N SER A 262 32.29 16.61 -32.43
CA SER A 262 32.47 15.65 -33.53
C SER A 262 33.49 16.15 -34.57
N VAL A 263 33.43 17.44 -34.93
CA VAL A 263 34.39 18.05 -35.85
C VAL A 263 35.80 18.03 -35.26
N PHE A 264 35.96 18.40 -33.98
CA PHE A 264 37.25 18.35 -33.30
C PHE A 264 37.82 16.92 -33.25
N ALA A 265 36.98 15.92 -32.95
CA ALA A 265 37.38 14.53 -32.95
C ALA A 265 37.87 14.05 -34.33
N ILE A 266 37.18 14.45 -35.40
CA ILE A 266 37.57 14.13 -36.79
C ILE A 266 38.92 14.78 -37.13
N VAL A 267 39.10 16.07 -36.81
CA VAL A 267 40.35 16.78 -37.10
C VAL A 267 41.52 16.18 -36.33
N ILE A 268 41.34 15.87 -35.04
CA ILE A 268 42.35 15.19 -34.23
C ILE A 268 42.66 13.81 -34.82
N GLY A 269 41.63 13.06 -35.23
CA GLY A 269 41.79 11.77 -35.90
C GLY A 269 42.63 11.86 -37.17
N ILE A 270 42.39 12.86 -38.02
CA ILE A 270 43.16 13.10 -39.25
C ILE A 270 44.61 13.48 -38.93
N ILE A 271 44.84 14.34 -37.94
CA ILE A 271 46.20 14.75 -37.53
C ILE A 271 46.98 13.54 -37.00
N LEU A 272 46.36 12.70 -36.16
CA LEU A 272 46.97 11.49 -35.64
C LEU A 272 47.26 10.48 -36.76
N TYR A 273 46.33 10.32 -37.70
CA TYR A 273 46.51 9.44 -38.86
C TYR A 273 47.67 9.89 -39.76
N ASN A 274 47.77 11.19 -40.05
CA ASN A 274 48.86 11.74 -40.86
C ASN A 274 50.21 11.63 -40.15
N LYS A 275 50.29 11.91 -38.84
CA LYS A 275 51.50 11.68 -38.04
C LYS A 275 51.93 10.21 -38.04
N TRP A 276 50.97 9.30 -37.94
CA TRP A 276 51.23 7.86 -37.99
C TRP A 276 51.76 7.43 -39.36
N GLN A 277 51.18 7.94 -40.46
CA GLN A 277 51.67 7.72 -41.84
C GLN A 277 53.12 8.21 -42.03
N GLU A 278 53.47 9.41 -41.54
CA GLU A 278 54.84 9.94 -41.64
C GLU A 278 55.85 9.12 -40.82
N GLN A 279 55.51 8.71 -39.59
CA GLN A 279 56.36 7.84 -38.79
C GLN A 279 56.54 6.44 -39.43
N SER A 280 55.50 5.94 -40.09
CA SER A 280 55.54 4.64 -40.78
C SER A 280 56.42 4.69 -42.03
N ARG A 281 56.43 5.80 -42.78
CA ARG A 281 57.31 5.99 -43.95
C ARG A 281 58.79 6.16 -43.58
N LYS A 282 59.10 6.72 -42.40
CA LYS A 282 60.48 6.88 -41.91
C LYS A 282 61.13 5.58 -41.41
N ARG A 283 60.40 4.46 -41.33
CA ARG A 283 60.95 3.14 -40.94
C ARG A 283 61.39 2.27 -42.13
N PHE A 284 61.27 2.77 -43.36
CA PHE A 284 61.60 2.04 -44.59
C PHE A 284 62.73 2.68 -45.43
N TYR A 285 63.50 3.60 -44.84
CA TYR A 285 64.79 4.08 -45.36
C TYR A 285 65.86 3.97 -44.28
#